data_AF-A0A2D9GCE0-F1
#
_entry.id   AF-A0A2D9GCE0-F1
#
_cell.length_a   1.000
_cell.length_b   1.000
_cell.length_c   1.000
_cell.angle_alpha   90.00
_cell.angle_beta   90.00
_cell.angle_gamma   90.00
#
_symmetry.space_group_name_H-M   'P 1'
#
loop_
_entity.id
_entity.type
_entity.pdbx_description
1 polymer ?
#
loop_
_entity_poly.entity_id
_entity_poly.type
_entity_poly.pdbx_seq_one_letter_code
_entity_poly.pdbx_strand_id
1 'polypeptide(L)'
;MSIELLNGNTLVFKVSENGEIGDLNVEGEVVNFVADMLDVNTEVIHLIKNNLIKFGESIYKRKGSFVIVSKISFDDSLNIVPTMQEAFDFIEMEEIERQLEL
;
A
#
# COMPACT_ATOMS: atom_id res chain seq x y z
N MET A 1 0.38 -17.59 -3.63
CA MET A 1 0.21 -16.19 -3.23
C MET A 1 -0.15 -16.21 -1.76
N SER A 2 0.67 -15.59 -0.93
CA SER A 2 0.46 -15.56 0.53
C SER A 2 -0.09 -14.18 0.87
N ILE A 3 -1.23 -14.12 1.55
CA ILE A 3 -1.80 -12.90 2.13
C ILE A 3 -1.62 -13.05 3.65
N GLU A 4 -0.91 -12.13 4.28
CA GLU A 4 -0.75 -12.07 5.73
C GLU A 4 -1.48 -10.83 6.26
N LEU A 5 -2.47 -11.04 7.13
CA LEU A 5 -3.09 -9.99 7.93
C LEU A 5 -2.19 -9.68 9.11
N LEU A 6 -1.65 -8.46 9.17
CA LEU A 6 -0.86 -7.96 10.29
C LEU A 6 -1.65 -6.85 11.00
N ASN A 7 -1.74 -6.92 12.33
CA ASN A 7 -2.39 -5.95 13.23
C ASN A 7 -3.91 -5.72 13.10
N GLY A 8 -4.64 -6.49 12.28
CA GLY A 8 -6.12 -6.50 12.24
C GLY A 8 -6.78 -5.33 11.50
N ASN A 9 -6.03 -4.29 11.13
CA ASN A 9 -6.49 -3.14 10.35
C ASN A 9 -5.66 -2.88 9.07
N THR A 10 -4.59 -3.65 8.85
CA THR A 10 -3.63 -3.49 7.76
C THR A 10 -3.61 -4.73 6.87
N LEU A 11 -3.74 -4.52 5.56
CA LEU A 11 -3.67 -5.56 4.54
C LEU A 11 -2.41 -5.41 3.71
N VAL A 12 -1.57 -6.44 3.70
CA VAL A 12 -0.44 -6.54 2.78
C VAL A 12 -0.85 -7.39 1.58
N PHE A 13 -0.61 -6.89 0.38
CA PHE A 13 -0.83 -7.65 -0.84
C PHE A 13 0.32 -7.51 -1.81
N LYS A 14 0.60 -8.59 -2.53
CA LYS A 14 1.64 -8.64 -3.53
C LYS A 14 1.07 -8.36 -4.92
N VAL A 15 1.72 -7.46 -5.65
CA VAL A 15 1.47 -7.23 -7.07
C VAL A 15 2.36 -8.18 -7.86
N SER A 16 1.78 -8.96 -8.77
CA SER A 16 2.54 -9.85 -9.64
C SER A 16 3.40 -9.07 -10.63
N GLU A 17 4.38 -9.74 -11.23
CA GLU A 17 5.21 -9.16 -12.29
C GLU A 17 4.40 -8.59 -13.47
N ASN A 18 3.17 -9.06 -13.66
CA ASN A 18 2.26 -8.61 -14.72
C ASN A 18 1.29 -7.49 -14.27
N GLY A 19 1.40 -7.03 -13.02
CA GLY A 19 0.53 -5.98 -12.47
C GLY A 19 -0.81 -6.52 -11.98
N GLU A 20 -0.94 -7.83 -11.84
CA GLU A 20 -2.15 -8.47 -11.32
C GLU A 20 -2.09 -8.54 -9.79
N ILE A 21 -3.24 -8.36 -9.16
CA ILE A 21 -3.41 -8.55 -7.72
C ILE A 21 -4.27 -9.80 -7.58
N GLY A 22 -3.82 -10.76 -6.76
CA GLY A 22 -4.63 -11.93 -6.44
C GLY A 22 -5.91 -11.54 -5.70
N ASP A 23 -6.84 -12.48 -5.54
CA ASP A 23 -8.08 -12.22 -4.80
C ASP A 23 -7.79 -11.69 -3.39
N LEU A 24 -8.16 -10.44 -3.14
CA LEU A 24 -8.04 -9.80 -1.84
C LEU A 24 -9.29 -10.12 -1.02
N ASN A 25 -9.20 -11.12 -0.16
CA ASN A 25 -10.20 -11.32 0.90
C ASN A 25 -9.94 -10.33 2.02
N VAL A 26 -10.64 -9.20 1.97
CA VAL A 26 -10.63 -8.19 3.04
C VAL A 26 -11.73 -8.57 4.03
N GLU A 27 -11.33 -9.18 5.15
CA GLU A 27 -12.21 -9.42 6.29
C GLU A 27 -11.92 -8.38 7.39
N GLY A 28 -12.97 -7.80 7.99
CA GLY A 28 -12.85 -6.80 9.06
C GLY A 28 -12.74 -5.34 8.58
N GLU A 29 -12.43 -4.43 9.51
CA GLU A 29 -12.25 -2.99 9.26
C GLU A 29 -10.81 -2.68 8.82
N VAL A 30 -10.39 -3.20 7.67
CA VAL A 30 -9.09 -2.84 7.09
C VAL A 30 -9.17 -1.41 6.56
N VAL A 31 -8.28 -0.55 7.07
CA VAL A 31 -8.13 0.84 6.64
C VAL A 31 -6.75 1.12 6.06
N ASN A 32 -5.76 0.29 6.36
CA ASN A 32 -4.39 0.47 5.88
C ASN A 32 -4.01 -0.62 4.87
N PHE A 33 -3.21 -0.25 3.88
CA PHE A 33 -2.87 -1.09 2.74
C PHE A 33 -1.40 -0.95 2.40
N VAL A 34 -0.72 -2.09 2.23
CA VAL A 34 0.66 -2.15 1.75
C VAL A 34 0.71 -2.98 0.46
N ALA A 35 1.17 -2.36 -0.62
CA ALA A 35 1.40 -3.04 -1.90
C ALA A 35 2.89 -3.43 -2.03
N ASP A 36 3.19 -4.73 -1.98
CA ASP A 36 4.52 -5.24 -2.32
C ASP A 36 4.68 -5.29 -3.84
N MET A 37 5.54 -4.42 -4.36
CA MET A 37 5.86 -4.26 -5.78
C MET A 37 7.35 -4.49 -6.08
N LEU A 38 8.10 -5.15 -5.18
CA LEU A 38 9.55 -5.33 -5.34
C LEU A 38 9.97 -6.10 -6.61
N ASP A 39 9.06 -6.93 -7.12
CA ASP A 39 9.24 -7.74 -8.32
C ASP A 39 8.58 -7.15 -9.57
N VAL A 40 7.96 -5.97 -9.47
CA VAL A 40 7.27 -5.30 -10.59
C VAL A 40 8.25 -4.42 -11.35
N ASN A 41 8.31 -4.57 -12.68
CA ASN A 41 9.17 -3.77 -13.53
C ASN A 41 8.54 -2.39 -13.86
N THR A 42 9.37 -1.47 -14.37
CA THR A 42 8.95 -0.09 -14.68
C THR A 42 7.85 0.00 -15.75
N GLU A 43 7.83 -0.91 -16.72
CA GLU A 43 6.81 -0.92 -17.79
C GLU A 43 5.42 -1.20 -17.19
N VAL A 44 5.34 -2.21 -16.32
CA VAL A 44 4.10 -2.57 -15.63
C VAL A 44 3.69 -1.49 -14.63
N ILE A 45 4.65 -0.91 -13.90
CA ILE A 45 4.40 0.26 -13.03
C ILE A 45 3.73 1.39 -13.83
N HIS A 46 4.22 1.70 -15.03
CA HIS A 46 3.62 2.74 -15.87
C HIS A 46 2.18 2.43 -16.26
N LEU A 47 1.86 1.16 -16.53
CA LEU A 47 0.51 0.71 -16.88
C LEU A 47 -0.47 0.82 -15.71
N ILE A 48 -0.05 0.46 -14.49
CA ILE A 48 -0.93 0.41 -13.32
C ILE A 48 -0.89 1.68 -12.45
N LYS A 49 0.06 2.60 -12.70
CA LYS A 49 0.27 3.83 -11.92
C LYS A 49 -1.02 4.61 -11.66
N ASN A 50 -1.83 4.85 -12.70
CA ASN A 50 -3.07 5.61 -12.55
C ASN A 50 -4.10 4.90 -11.66
N ASN A 51 -4.08 3.56 -11.63
CA ASN A 51 -4.95 2.78 -10.74
C ASN A 51 -4.45 2.86 -9.30
N LEU A 52 -3.13 2.82 -9.09
CA LEU A 52 -2.50 2.98 -7.77
C LEU A 52 -2.81 4.37 -7.16
N ILE A 53 -2.71 5.44 -7.96
CA ILE A 53 -3.07 6.80 -7.52
C ILE A 53 -4.54 6.87 -7.09
N LYS A 54 -5.46 6.39 -7.95
CA LYS A 54 -6.90 6.38 -7.63
C LYS A 54 -7.20 5.55 -6.39
N PHE A 55 -6.52 4.43 -6.22
CA PHE A 55 -6.66 3.59 -5.04
C PHE A 55 -6.18 4.34 -3.80
N GLY A 56 -4.97 4.89 -3.81
CA GLY A 56 -4.42 5.70 -2.71
C GLY A 56 -5.36 6.83 -2.31
N GLU A 57 -5.83 7.64 -3.27
CA GLU A 57 -6.81 8.70 -3.01
C GLU A 57 -8.07 8.20 -2.29
N SER A 58 -8.55 7.01 -2.65
CA SER A 58 -9.76 6.42 -2.04
C SER A 58 -9.51 6.01 -0.58
N ILE A 59 -8.29 5.56 -0.26
CA ILE A 59 -7.87 5.17 1.09
C ILE A 59 -7.66 6.41 1.96
N TYR A 60 -6.94 7.42 1.46
CA TYR A 60 -6.67 8.66 2.20
C TYR A 60 -7.97 9.41 2.58
N LYS A 61 -8.99 9.41 1.69
CA LYS A 61 -10.32 9.99 1.98
C LYS A 61 -11.04 9.32 3.16
N ARG A 62 -10.67 8.09 3.49
CA ARG A 62 -11.22 7.31 4.61
C ARG A 62 -10.32 7.37 5.85
N LYS A 63 -9.32 8.26 5.86
CA LYS A 63 -8.28 8.36 6.90
C LYS A 63 -7.46 7.07 7.06
N GLY A 64 -7.35 6.29 5.99
CA GLY A 64 -6.48 5.12 5.94
C GLY A 64 -5.12 5.43 5.33
N SER A 65 -4.15 4.53 5.51
CA SER A 65 -2.82 4.62 4.91
C SER A 65 -2.70 3.72 3.68
N PHE A 66 -2.08 4.21 2.61
CA PHE A 66 -1.67 3.38 1.48
C PHE A 66 -0.17 3.58 1.22
N VAL A 67 0.59 2.50 1.30
CA VAL A 67 2.05 2.50 1.13
C VAL A 67 2.45 1.46 0.09
N ILE A 68 3.42 1.80 -0.75
CA ILE A 68 3.93 0.94 -1.81
C ILE A 68 5.39 0.61 -1.51
N VAL A 69 5.71 -0.68 -1.50
CA VAL A 69 7.08 -1.15 -1.36
C VAL A 69 7.67 -1.40 -2.75
N SER A 70 8.60 -0.55 -3.16
CA SER A 70 9.19 -0.57 -4.50
C SER A 70 10.64 -0.13 -4.48
N LYS A 71 11.45 -0.69 -5.39
CA LYS A 71 12.85 -0.28 -5.59
C LYS A 71 12.98 1.08 -6.27
N ILE A 72 11.90 1.55 -6.91
CA ILE A 72 11.87 2.82 -7.62
C ILE A 72 10.72 3.69 -7.10
N SER A 73 11.00 4.97 -6.89
CA SER A 73 9.96 5.99 -6.73
C SER A 73 9.49 6.44 -8.11
N PHE A 74 8.18 6.52 -8.32
CA PHE A 74 7.58 6.79 -9.62
C PHE A 74 6.44 7.81 -9.60
N ASP A 75 6.00 8.25 -8.41
CA ASP A 75 5.01 9.31 -8.26
C ASP A 75 5.09 9.93 -6.85
N ASP A 76 5.13 11.26 -6.77
CA ASP A 76 5.28 12.00 -5.51
C ASP A 76 3.97 12.08 -4.70
N SER A 77 2.82 11.72 -5.29
CA SER A 77 1.53 11.65 -4.57
C SER A 77 1.31 10.32 -3.84
N LEU A 78 2.21 9.36 -4.05
CA LEU A 78 2.15 8.03 -3.43
C LEU A 78 3.25 7.90 -2.38
N ASN A 79 2.92 7.24 -1.27
CA ASN A 79 3.90 6.87 -0.27
C ASN A 79 4.67 5.65 -0.76
N ILE A 80 5.85 5.85 -1.35
CA ILE A 80 6.69 4.78 -1.90
C ILE A 80 7.95 4.63 -1.07
N VAL A 81 8.17 3.44 -0.53
CA VAL A 81 9.31 3.12 0.33
C VAL A 81 10.07 1.89 -0.18
N PRO A 82 11.39 1.79 0.05
CA PRO A 82 12.20 0.65 -0.40
C PRO A 82 11.96 -0.65 0.35
N THR A 83 11.40 -0.64 1.57
CA THR A 83 11.30 -1.86 2.41
C THR A 83 9.93 -2.03 3.06
N MET A 84 9.57 -3.29 3.35
CA MET A 84 8.37 -3.62 4.13
C MET A 84 8.41 -3.00 5.52
N GLN A 85 9.59 -2.94 6.14
CA GLN A 85 9.76 -2.35 7.47
C GLN A 85 9.39 -0.86 7.44
N GLU A 86 9.92 -0.10 6.49
CA GLU A 86 9.57 1.32 6.35
C GLU A 86 8.09 1.54 6.05
N ALA A 87 7.44 0.60 5.35
CA ALA A 87 6.00 0.69 5.12
C ALA A 87 5.19 0.57 6.42
N PHE A 88 5.59 -0.32 7.32
CA PHE A 88 4.96 -0.43 8.64
C PHE A 88 5.30 0.77 9.52
N ASP A 89 6.56 1.21 9.55
CA ASP A 89 6.99 2.39 10.31
C ASP A 89 6.19 3.64 9.87
N PHE A 90 5.96 3.82 8.57
CA PHE A 90 5.15 4.90 8.02
C PHE A 90 3.69 4.84 8.48
N ILE A 91 3.07 3.66 8.43
CA ILE A 91 1.69 3.47 8.89
C ILE A 91 1.59 3.75 10.39
N GLU A 92 2.51 3.25 11.20
CA GLU A 92 2.52 3.50 12.64
C GLU A 92 2.64 4.99 12.96
N MET A 93 3.51 5.72 12.24
CA MET A 93 3.63 7.17 12.39
C MET A 93 2.33 7.90 12.05
N GLU A 94 1.71 7.61 10.89
CA GLU A 94 0.43 8.25 10.54
C GLU A 94 -0.70 7.89 11.50
N GLU A 95 -0.71 6.68 12.07
CA GLU A 95 -1.69 6.30 13.09
C GLU A 95 -1.53 7.10 14.38
N ILE A 96 -0.28 7.33 14.83
CA ILE A 96 -0.01 8.19 15.98
C ILE A 96 -0.46 9.63 15.69
N GLU A 97 -0.15 10.17 14.50
CA GLU A 97 -0.58 11.51 14.10
C GLU A 97 -2.11 11.63 14.11
N ARG A 98 -2.82 10.67 13.53
CA ARG A 98 -4.30 10.64 13.53
C ARG A 98 -4.89 10.60 14.93
N GLN A 99 -4.25 9.92 15.89
CA GLN A 99 -4.70 9.88 17.28
C GLN A 99 -4.47 11.21 18.01
N LEU A 100 -3.39 11.91 17.68
CA LEU A 100 -3.05 13.21 18.27
C LEU A 100 -3.94 14.34 17.72
N GLU A 101 -4.43 14.21 16.49
CA GLU A 101 -5.26 15.22 15.81
C GLU A 101 -6.75 15.25 16.20
N LEU A 102 -7.21 14.40 17.14
CA LEU A 102 -8.59 14.34 17.71
C LEU A 102 -9.74 14.49 16.68
#